data_AF-A0A068VML8-F1
#
_entry.id   AF-A0A068VML8-F1
#
_cell.length_a   1.000
_cell.length_b   1.000
_cell.length_c   1.000
_cell.angle_alpha   90.00
_cell.angle_beta   90.00
_cell.angle_gamma   90.00
#
_symmetry.space_group_name_H-M   'P 1'
#
loop_
_entity.id
_entity.type
_entity.pdbx_description
1 polymer ?
#
loop_
_entity_poly.entity_id
_entity_poly.type
_entity_poly.pdbx_seq_one_letter_code
_entity_poly.pdbx_strand_id
1 'polypeptide(L)' 'MFEGGALALNAMHETRTVRVLKPFKVGPLPTGGSYIIMEFIEFGASRSNQSVISRKLC' A
#
# COMPACT_ATOMS: atom_id res chain seq x y z
N MET A 1 2.15 8.76 -12.70
CA MET A 1 3.13 7.99 -11.87
C MET A 1 2.47 7.18 -10.75
N PHE A 2 1.60 7.76 -9.92
CA PHE A 2 1.01 7.04 -8.77
C PHE A 2 -0.16 6.07 -9.09
N GLU A 3 -0.73 6.17 -10.29
CA GLU A 3 -1.90 5.38 -10.70
C GLU A 3 -1.60 3.87 -10.79
N GLY A 4 -0.44 3.49 -11.33
CA GLY A 4 0.00 2.10 -11.38
C GLY A 4 0.27 1.49 -10.00
N GLY A 5 0.79 2.29 -9.07
CA GLY A 5 1.00 1.87 -7.68
C GLY A 5 -0.31 1.62 -6.94
N ALA A 6 -1.31 2.48 -7.15
CA ALA A 6 -2.63 2.28 -6.55
C ALA A 6 -3.32 1.01 -7.06
N LEU A 7 -3.22 0.72 -8.36
CA LEU A 7 -3.83 -0.46 -8.96
C LEU A 7 -3.22 -1.77 -8.43
N ALA A 8 -1.89 -1.81 -8.30
CA ALA A 8 -1.18 -2.93 -7.71
C ALA A 8 -1.51 -3.13 -6.22
N LEU A 9 -1.59 -2.04 -5.44
CA LEU A 9 -1.97 -2.11 -4.02
C LEU A 9 -3.42 -2.60 -3.85
N ASN A 10 -4.32 -2.18 -4.73
CA ASN A 10 -5.71 -2.63 -4.70
C ASN A 10 -5.83 -4.12 -5.04
N ALA A 11 -5.10 -4.60 -6.06
CA ALA A 11 -5.04 -6.02 -6.41
C ALA A 11 -4.47 -6.87 -5.26
N MET A 12 -3.41 -6.40 -4.59
CA MET A 12 -2.86 -7.10 -3.44
C MET A 12 -3.82 -7.09 -2.24
N HIS A 13 -4.50 -5.98 -1.98
CA HIS A 13 -5.53 -5.89 -0.94
C HIS A 13 -6.70 -6.85 -1.19
N GLU A 14 -7.09 -7.05 -2.45
CA GLU A 14 -8.19 -7.95 -2.83
C GLU A 14 -7.88 -9.43 -2.50
N THR A 15 -6.62 -9.86 -2.67
CA THR A 15 -6.20 -11.23 -2.35
C THR A 15 -6.17 -11.57 -0.86
N ARG A 16 -6.21 -10.56 0.03
CA ARG A 16 -6.20 -10.70 1.51
C ARG A 16 -5.06 -11.57 2.09
N THR A 17 -4.06 -11.92 1.30
CA THR A 17 -2.91 -12.74 1.70
C THR A 17 -1.97 -11.93 2.61
N VAL A 18 -1.72 -10.68 2.23
CA VAL A 18 -0.84 -9.73 2.91
C VAL A 18 -1.65 -8.49 3.31
N ARG A 19 -1.34 -7.93 4.49
CA ARG A 19 -1.91 -6.64 4.91
C ARG A 19 -1.23 -5.55 4.09
N VAL A 20 -1.97 -4.98 3.14
CA VAL A 20 -1.51 -3.92 2.25
C VAL A 20 -2.39 -2.69 2.44
N LEU A 21 -1.78 -1.51 2.40
CA LEU A 21 -2.47 -0.23 2.54
C LEU A 21 -3.49 -0.06 1.41
N LYS A 22 -4.75 0.21 1.75
CA LYS A 22 -5.78 0.45 0.75
C LYS A 22 -5.66 1.87 0.16
N PRO A 23 -5.51 2.04 -1.16
CA PRO A 23 -5.54 3.35 -1.78
C PRO A 23 -7.00 3.86 -1.86
N PHE A 24 -7.24 5.09 -1.43
CA PHE A 24 -8.55 5.74 -1.49
C PHE A 24 -8.69 6.64 -2.72
N LYS A 25 -7.65 7.42 -3.05
CA LYS A 25 -7.72 8.39 -4.14
C LYS A 25 -6.35 8.68 -4.72
N VAL A 26 -6.26 8.77 -6.03
CA VAL A 26 -5.08 9.21 -6.76
C VAL A 26 -5.49 10.38 -7.64
N GLY A 27 -4.65 11.41 -7.75
CA GLY A 27 -4.93 12.50 -8.67
C GLY A 27 -3.75 13.46 -8.87
N PRO A 28 -3.84 14.33 -9.88
CA PRO A 28 -2.89 15.42 -10.07
C PRO A 28 -3.16 16.57 -9.09
N LEU A 29 -2.11 17.24 -8.59
CA LEU A 29 -2.28 18.50 -7.85
C LEU A 29 -2.31 19.67 -8.84
N PRO A 30 -3.15 20.69 -8.59
CA PRO A 30 -3.24 21.89 -9.45
C PRO A 30 -1.93 22.69 -9.52
N THR A 31 -1.03 22.56 -8.54
CA THR A 31 0.28 23.25 -8.49
C THR A 31 1.40 22.51 -9.23
N GLY A 32 1.10 21.37 -9.88
CA GLY A 32 2.07 20.47 -10.47
C GLY A 32 2.51 19.37 -9.50
N GLY A 33 2.27 18.11 -9.88
CA GLY A 33 2.58 16.94 -9.05
C GLY A 33 1.44 15.92 -9.04
N SER A 34 1.63 14.82 -8.34
CA SER A 34 0.63 13.77 -8.16
C SER A 34 0.51 13.45 -6.67
N TYR A 35 -0.72 13.28 -6.18
CA TYR A 35 -0.96 12.82 -4.82
C TYR A 35 -1.56 11.42 -4.83
N ILE A 36 -1.35 10.74 -3.72
CA ILE A 36 -2.05 9.51 -3.40
C ILE A 36 -2.50 9.57 -1.95
N ILE A 37 -3.78 9.33 -1.72
CA ILE A 37 -4.38 9.19 -0.41
C ILE A 37 -4.60 7.70 -0.19
N MET A 38 -4.02 7.18 0.88
CA MET A 38 -4.15 5.79 1.29
C MET A 38 -4.47 5.72 2.78
N GLU A 39 -4.86 4.54 3.22
CA GLU A 39 -4.94 4.21 4.64
C GLU A 39 -3.65 4.58 5.38
N PHE A 40 -3.78 5.15 6.57
CA PHE A 40 -2.64 5.42 7.44
C PHE A 40 -2.49 4.25 8.40
N ILE A 41 -1.36 3.55 8.32
CA ILE A 41 -0.99 2.51 9.28
C ILE A 41 0.19 3.03 10.09
N GLU A 42 0.01 3.07 11.39
CA GLU A 42 1.12 3.32 12.31
C GLU A 42 2.01 2.07 12.36
N PHE A 43 3.18 2.15 11.75
CA PHE A 43 4.17 1.08 11.79
C PHE A 43 4.81 1.01 13.17
N GLY A 44 4.15 0.35 14.12
CA GLY A 44 4.73 -0.03 15.39
C GLY A 44 5.55 -1.32 15.24
N ALA A 45 6.88 -1.22 15.09
CA ALA A 45 7.74 -2.42 15.12
C ALA A 45 9.07 -2.15 15.83
N SER A 46 9.10 -2.45 17.14
CA SER A 46 10.35 -2.60 17.90
C SER A 46 11.16 -3.84 17.46
N ARG A 47 10.54 -4.83 16.79
CA ARG A 47 11.24 -6.01 16.25
C ARG A 47 10.60 -6.48 14.94
N SER A 48 11.37 -6.42 13.86
CA SER A 48 11.03 -6.93 12.52
C SER A 48 10.73 -8.44 12.59
N ASN A 49 9.54 -8.86 12.16
CA ASN A 49 9.10 -10.27 12.15
C ASN A 49 9.11 -10.82 10.71
N GLN A 50 10.29 -10.78 10.09
CA GLN A 50 10.54 -11.00 8.66
C GLN A 50 10.06 -12.37 8.13
N SER A 51 10.01 -13.40 9.00
CA SER A 51 9.57 -14.77 8.65
C SER A 51 8.06 -14.89 8.36
N VAL A 52 7.23 -13.99 8.90
CA VAL A 52 5.77 -13.99 8.66
C VAL A 52 5.43 -13.43 7.27
N ILE A 53 6.26 -12.52 6.75
CA ILE A 53 6.12 -11.96 5.40
C ILE A 53 6.43 -13.03 4.34
N SER A 54 7.55 -13.74 4.47
CA SER A 54 7.93 -14.79 3.50
C SER A 54 6.87 -15.89 3.38
N ARG A 55 6.19 -16.24 4.47
CA ARG A 55 5.17 -17.31 4.48
C ARG A 55 3.84 -16.92 3.82
N LYS A 56 3.59 -15.63 3.59
CA LYS A 56 2.39 -15.11 2.90
C LYS A 56 2.66 -14.79 1.41
N LEU A 57 3.92 -14.88 0.98
CA LEU A 57 4.39 -14.58 -0.38
C LEU A 57 4.83 -15.84 -1.15
N CYS A 58 4.72 -17.03 -0.55
CA CYS A 58 4.92 -18.33 -1.20
C CYS A 58 3.59 -19.04 -1.46
#